data_AF-A0A1T5JVB1-F1
#
_entry.id   AF-A0A1T5JVB1-F1
#
_cell.length_a   1.000
_cell.length_b   1.000
_cell.length_c   1.000
_cell.angle_alpha   90.00
_cell.angle_beta   90.00
_cell.angle_gamma   90.00
#
_symmetry.space_group_name_H-M   'P 1'
#
loop_
_entity.id
_entity.type
_entity.pdbx_description
1 polymer ?
#
loop_
_entity_poly.entity_id
_entity_poly.type
_entity_poly.pdbx_seq_one_letter_code
_entity_poly.pdbx_strand_id
1 'polypeptide(L)'
;MKRKILILYFVFCVLLLVTILYSVREVVVKKSDLELLDEYGMKYNSKRHAYNIPLLEKNWIVHEIDSSHIFWSDVQRRVDKIEPFHLYKITFLKSGNIYNEKDAFHFETDGGTAYRLMIWNYFNDRSLDSVQFRLITYFKNQYPPSETMVITKEKADSIMFNWKQLSKSLNLE
;
A
#
# COMPACT_ATOMS: atom_id res chain seq x y z
N MET A 1 -51.48 1.97 29.21
CA MET A 1 -51.17 1.89 27.76
C MET A 1 -50.31 3.07 27.26
N LYS A 2 -50.71 4.34 27.50
CA LYS A 2 -50.01 5.54 27.03
C LYS A 2 -48.51 5.64 27.40
N ARG A 3 -48.13 5.24 28.62
CA ARG A 3 -46.73 5.27 29.10
C ARG A 3 -45.80 4.31 28.34
N LYS A 4 -46.30 3.13 27.95
CA LYS A 4 -45.52 2.14 27.17
C LYS A 4 -45.26 2.63 25.75
N ILE A 5 -46.27 3.27 25.14
CA ILE A 5 -46.16 3.88 23.82
C ILE A 5 -45.13 5.03 23.83
N LEU A 6 -45.16 5.88 24.86
CA LEU A 6 -44.18 6.97 25.01
C LEU A 6 -42.74 6.46 25.13
N ILE A 7 -42.51 5.39 25.91
CA ILE A 7 -41.19 4.76 26.04
C ILE A 7 -40.72 4.19 24.70
N LEU A 8 -41.62 3.56 23.93
CA LEU A 8 -41.28 3.02 22.62
C LEU A 8 -40.85 4.11 21.63
N TYR A 9 -41.57 5.23 21.60
CA TYR A 9 -41.17 6.40 20.79
C TYR A 9 -39.83 6.97 21.23
N PHE A 10 -39.59 7.07 22.54
CA PHE A 10 -38.31 7.55 23.05
C PHE A 10 -37.15 6.66 22.62
N VAL A 11 -37.29 5.33 22.76
CA VAL A 11 -36.27 4.37 22.32
C VAL A 11 -36.03 4.46 20.80
N PHE A 12 -37.10 4.57 20.01
CA PHE A 12 -36.99 4.72 18.56
C PHE A 12 -36.22 6.01 18.17
N CYS A 13 -36.52 7.14 18.81
CA CYS A 13 -35.82 8.40 18.57
C CYS A 13 -34.33 8.32 18.94
N VAL A 14 -34.00 7.65 20.05
CA VAL A 14 -32.60 7.45 20.46
C VAL A 14 -31.85 6.57 19.45
N LEU A 15 -32.45 5.47 19.01
CA LEU A 15 -31.84 4.60 18.00
C LEU A 15 -31.62 5.34 16.68
N LEU A 16 -32.63 6.08 16.21
CA LEU A 16 -32.53 6.91 15.01
C LEU A 16 -31.39 7.92 15.12
N LEU A 17 -31.27 8.61 16.26
CA LEU A 17 -30.20 9.58 16.51
C LEU A 17 -28.82 8.90 16.47
N VAL A 18 -28.68 7.74 17.10
CA VAL A 18 -27.41 6.98 17.08
C VAL A 18 -27.05 6.57 15.65
N THR A 19 -28.02 6.12 14.85
CA THR A 19 -27.78 5.77 13.44
C THR A 19 -27.35 6.99 12.63
N ILE A 20 -28.02 8.14 12.78
CA ILE A 20 -27.65 9.38 12.09
C ILE A 20 -26.23 9.82 12.48
N LEU A 21 -25.91 9.83 13.78
CA LEU A 21 -24.58 10.24 14.27
C LEU A 21 -23.49 9.30 13.74
N TYR A 22 -23.75 8.00 13.71
CA TYR A 22 -22.82 7.02 13.15
C TYR A 22 -22.57 7.27 11.65
N SER A 23 -23.63 7.47 10.86
CA SER A 23 -23.51 7.78 9.43
C SER A 23 -22.78 9.10 9.17
N VAL A 24 -23.05 10.16 9.94
CA VAL A 24 -22.35 11.44 9.83
C VAL A 24 -20.87 11.27 10.13
N ARG A 25 -20.52 10.52 11.19
CA ARG A 25 -19.12 10.23 11.53
C ARG A 25 -18.41 9.49 10.39
N GLU A 26 -19.02 8.46 9.81
CA GLU A 26 -18.42 7.74 8.68
C GLU A 26 -18.17 8.66 7.47
N VAL A 27 -19.12 9.55 7.16
CA VAL A 27 -18.97 10.49 6.03
C VAL A 27 -17.84 11.51 6.30
N VAL A 28 -17.77 12.05 7.51
CA VAL A 28 -16.72 13.01 7.88
C VAL A 28 -15.34 12.37 7.83
N VAL A 29 -15.19 11.16 8.38
CA VAL A 29 -13.92 10.41 8.35
C VAL A 29 -13.50 10.10 6.91
N LYS A 30 -14.42 9.61 6.07
CA LYS A 30 -14.13 9.37 4.65
C LYS A 30 -13.69 10.64 3.92
N LYS A 31 -14.29 11.79 4.25
CA LYS A 31 -13.94 13.07 3.64
C LYS A 31 -12.57 13.57 4.08
N SER A 32 -12.24 13.47 5.37
CA SER A 32 -10.91 13.83 5.85
C SER A 32 -9.83 12.96 5.23
N ASP A 33 -10.07 11.64 5.11
CA ASP A 33 -9.11 10.73 4.49
C ASP A 33 -8.87 11.07 3.01
N LEU A 34 -9.93 11.41 2.27
CA LEU A 34 -9.83 11.84 0.86
C LEU A 34 -9.06 13.15 0.68
N GLU A 35 -9.28 14.13 1.56
CA GLU A 35 -8.54 15.41 1.51
C GLU A 35 -7.05 15.21 1.82
N LEU A 36 -6.73 14.33 2.78
CA LEU A 36 -5.34 13.96 3.12
C LEU A 36 -4.64 13.23 1.96
N LEU A 37 -5.35 12.34 1.22
CA LEU A 37 -4.78 11.62 0.06
C LEU A 37 -4.31 12.58 -1.05
N ASP A 38 -5.07 13.65 -1.32
CA ASP A 38 -4.75 14.65 -2.33
C ASP A 38 -3.65 15.62 -1.88
N GLU A 39 -3.60 15.95 -0.59
CA GLU A 39 -2.52 16.74 0.00
C GLU A 39 -1.17 16.01 -0.15
N TYR A 40 -1.16 14.70 0.16
CA TYR A 40 0.07 13.95 0.37
C TYR A 40 0.64 13.21 -0.85
N GLY A 41 -0.09 13.01 -1.94
CA GLY A 41 0.55 12.28 -3.03
C GLY A 41 -0.26 11.91 -4.26
N MET A 42 -1.58 11.77 -4.17
CA MET A 42 -2.37 11.26 -5.31
C MET A 42 -2.29 12.19 -6.54
N LYS A 43 -2.23 13.50 -6.33
CA LYS A 43 -1.97 14.51 -7.38
C LYS A 43 -0.68 14.28 -8.17
N TYR A 44 0.30 13.60 -7.59
CA TYR A 44 1.57 13.29 -8.24
C TYR A 44 1.52 12.03 -9.12
N ASN A 45 0.41 11.28 -9.17
CA ASN A 45 0.31 10.08 -10.00
C ASN A 45 0.48 10.36 -11.49
N SER A 46 0.06 11.53 -12.00
CA SER A 46 0.35 11.95 -13.38
C SER A 46 1.85 12.05 -13.64
N LYS A 47 2.58 12.65 -12.70
CA LYS A 47 4.04 12.79 -12.73
C LYS A 47 4.73 11.42 -12.57
N ARG A 48 4.24 10.55 -11.69
CA ARG A 48 4.73 9.16 -11.55
C ARG A 48 4.57 8.37 -12.84
N HIS A 49 3.39 8.45 -13.47
CA HIS A 49 3.11 7.81 -14.75
C HIS A 49 4.09 8.29 -15.83
N ALA A 50 4.31 9.60 -15.94
CA ALA A 50 5.26 10.16 -16.90
C ALA A 50 6.72 9.67 -16.69
N TYR A 51 7.05 9.22 -15.48
CA TYR A 51 8.39 8.74 -15.13
C TYR A 51 8.47 7.23 -14.92
N ASN A 52 7.43 6.49 -15.27
CA ASN A 52 7.33 5.04 -15.04
C ASN A 52 7.56 4.63 -13.57
N ILE A 53 7.18 5.49 -12.63
CA ILE A 53 7.20 5.20 -11.19
C ILE A 53 5.86 4.54 -10.83
N PRO A 54 5.84 3.47 -10.01
CA PRO A 54 4.60 2.84 -9.56
C PRO A 54 3.63 3.84 -8.96
N LEU A 55 2.36 3.75 -9.36
CA LEU A 55 1.31 4.67 -8.92
C LEU A 55 0.84 4.34 -7.51
N LEU A 56 0.35 5.35 -6.81
CA LEU A 56 -0.47 5.14 -5.61
C LEU A 56 -1.85 4.60 -6.01
N GLU A 57 -2.31 3.55 -5.35
CA GLU A 57 -3.63 2.96 -5.60
C GLU A 57 -4.72 3.70 -4.81
N LYS A 58 -5.94 3.76 -5.36
CA LYS A 58 -7.04 4.56 -4.77
C LYS A 58 -7.52 4.06 -3.41
N ASN A 59 -7.32 2.79 -3.12
CA ASN A 59 -7.76 2.15 -1.87
C ASN A 59 -6.68 2.15 -0.78
N TRP A 60 -5.52 2.76 -1.05
CA TRP A 60 -4.45 2.85 -0.09
C TRP A 60 -4.76 3.87 0.99
N ILE A 61 -4.36 3.55 2.21
CA ILE A 61 -4.45 4.42 3.38
C ILE A 61 -3.11 5.12 3.57
N VAL A 62 -3.18 6.40 3.92
CA VAL A 62 -2.00 7.22 4.24
C VAL A 62 -1.69 7.13 5.72
N HIS A 63 -0.41 6.95 6.04
CA HIS A 63 0.12 6.96 7.39
C HIS A 63 1.28 7.93 7.43
N GLU A 64 1.10 9.06 8.12
CA GLU A 64 2.18 10.00 8.37
C GLU A 64 3.07 9.45 9.49
N ILE A 65 4.33 9.12 9.15
CA ILE A 65 5.31 8.67 10.14
C ILE A 65 5.90 9.91 10.82
N ASP A 66 6.30 10.89 10.01
CA ASP A 66 6.74 12.21 10.43
C ASP A 66 6.60 13.21 9.26
N SER A 67 6.96 14.47 9.48
CA SER A 67 6.84 15.55 8.48
C SER A 67 7.66 15.35 7.19
N SER A 68 8.57 14.37 7.17
CA SER A 68 9.43 14.02 6.03
C SER A 68 9.15 12.64 5.45
N HIS A 69 8.29 11.83 6.07
CA HIS A 69 8.05 10.44 5.69
C HIS A 69 6.57 10.10 5.69
N ILE A 70 6.07 9.68 4.53
CA ILE A 70 4.70 9.24 4.36
C ILE A 70 4.71 7.79 3.93
N PHE A 71 3.96 6.96 4.63
CA PHE A 71 3.78 5.55 4.35
C PHE A 71 2.38 5.32 3.77
N TRP A 72 2.31 4.60 2.66
CA TRP A 72 1.07 4.27 1.97
C TRP A 72 0.93 2.76 1.91
N SER A 73 -0.22 2.23 2.33
CA SER A 73 -0.46 0.80 2.26
C SER A 73 -1.93 0.45 2.13
N ASP A 74 -2.20 -0.74 1.61
CA ASP A 74 -3.53 -1.33 1.65
C ASP A 74 -3.63 -2.26 2.87
N VAL A 75 -4.32 -1.82 3.92
CA VAL A 75 -4.49 -2.60 5.16
C VAL A 75 -5.26 -3.91 4.97
N GLN A 76 -5.95 -4.06 3.84
CA GLN A 76 -6.68 -5.29 3.51
C GLN A 76 -5.81 -6.32 2.79
N ARG A 77 -4.60 -5.95 2.33
CA ARG A 77 -3.70 -6.89 1.67
C ARG A 77 -3.00 -7.79 2.66
N ARG A 78 -3.30 -9.07 2.53
CA ARG A 78 -2.62 -10.14 3.25
C ARG A 78 -1.32 -10.50 2.54
N VAL A 79 -0.28 -10.74 3.33
CA VAL A 79 1.06 -11.13 2.85
C VAL A 79 1.13 -12.58 2.39
N ASP A 80 0.07 -13.36 2.53
CA ASP A 80 0.02 -14.78 2.15
C ASP A 80 -0.28 -15.01 0.65
N LYS A 81 -0.32 -13.96 -0.18
CA LYS A 81 -0.64 -14.11 -1.60
C LYS A 81 0.55 -14.57 -2.42
N ILE A 82 0.29 -15.55 -3.28
CA ILE A 82 1.26 -16.06 -4.25
C ILE A 82 1.54 -15.01 -5.34
N GLU A 83 0.53 -14.31 -5.85
CA GLU A 83 0.74 -13.32 -6.93
C GLU A 83 1.44 -12.03 -6.43
N PRO A 84 2.30 -11.39 -7.24
CA PRO A 84 2.96 -10.15 -6.87
C PRO A 84 1.94 -9.03 -6.74
N PHE A 85 1.98 -8.34 -5.62
CA PHE A 85 1.14 -7.18 -5.38
C PHE A 85 1.95 -6.05 -4.75
N HIS A 86 1.50 -4.82 -4.99
CA HIS A 86 2.11 -3.64 -4.40
C HIS A 86 1.73 -3.58 -2.91
N LEU A 87 2.68 -3.88 -2.03
CA LEU A 87 2.43 -4.01 -0.60
C LEU A 87 2.34 -2.63 0.06
N TYR A 88 3.33 -1.77 -0.18
CA TYR A 88 3.35 -0.40 0.32
C TYR A 88 4.26 0.49 -0.54
N LYS A 89 4.09 1.81 -0.36
CA LYS A 89 5.05 2.84 -0.81
C LYS A 89 5.45 3.72 0.37
N ILE A 90 6.70 4.15 0.40
CA ILE A 90 7.16 5.22 1.28
C ILE A 90 7.57 6.41 0.42
N THR A 91 7.00 7.57 0.69
CA THR A 91 7.35 8.84 0.05
C THR A 91 8.20 9.65 1.01
N PHE A 92 9.37 10.08 0.53
CA PHE A 92 10.31 10.92 1.27
C PHE A 92 10.19 12.37 0.78
N LEU A 93 9.98 13.27 1.72
CA LEU A 93 9.77 14.69 1.48
C LEU A 93 10.98 15.51 1.95
N LYS A 94 11.32 16.52 1.16
CA LYS A 94 12.31 17.54 1.51
C LYS A 94 11.73 18.90 1.12
N SER A 95 11.56 19.78 2.09
CA SER A 95 10.92 21.09 1.90
C SER A 95 9.56 20.99 1.19
N GLY A 96 8.72 20.07 1.64
CA GLY A 96 7.37 19.84 1.10
C GLY A 96 7.31 19.18 -0.28
N ASN A 97 8.45 18.80 -0.87
CA ASN A 97 8.53 18.18 -2.19
C ASN A 97 9.01 16.74 -2.11
N ILE A 98 8.44 15.87 -2.95
CA ILE A 98 8.90 14.49 -3.10
C ILE A 98 10.31 14.50 -3.72
N TYR A 99 11.28 13.92 -3.03
CA TYR A 99 12.63 13.74 -3.56
C TYR A 99 13.01 12.26 -3.77
N ASN A 100 12.39 11.35 -3.02
CA ASN A 100 12.58 9.91 -3.20
C ASN A 100 11.28 9.17 -2.90
N GLU A 101 11.08 8.04 -3.56
CA GLU A 101 10.04 7.08 -3.23
C GLU A 101 10.60 5.66 -3.17
N LYS A 102 10.08 4.87 -2.24
CA LYS A 102 10.41 3.46 -2.08
C LYS A 102 9.15 2.62 -2.19
N ASP A 103 9.06 1.85 -3.26
CA ASP A 103 7.98 0.90 -3.51
C ASP A 103 8.38 -0.50 -3.07
N ALA A 104 7.42 -1.25 -2.53
CA ALA A 104 7.62 -2.63 -2.11
C ALA A 104 6.55 -3.53 -2.73
N PHE A 105 6.98 -4.48 -3.55
CA PHE A 105 6.14 -5.54 -4.07
C PHE A 105 6.39 -6.82 -3.30
N HIS A 106 5.34 -7.53 -2.93
CA HIS A 106 5.41 -8.76 -2.15
C HIS A 106 4.77 -9.91 -2.92
N PHE A 107 5.35 -11.10 -2.79
CA PHE A 107 4.81 -12.36 -3.30
C PHE A 107 5.39 -13.52 -2.50
N GLU A 108 4.62 -14.61 -2.35
CA GLU A 108 5.05 -15.83 -1.66
C GLU A 108 5.05 -17.05 -2.56
N THR A 109 5.80 -18.08 -2.18
CA THR A 109 5.59 -19.45 -2.67
C THR A 109 4.48 -20.13 -1.87
N ASP A 110 4.32 -21.44 -2.05
CA ASP A 110 3.51 -22.40 -1.26
C ASP A 110 3.68 -22.39 0.28
N GLY A 111 4.31 -21.38 0.87
CA GLY A 111 4.43 -21.21 2.31
C GLY A 111 5.83 -21.46 2.87
N GLY A 112 6.82 -21.80 2.03
CA GLY A 112 8.22 -21.94 2.46
C GLY A 112 9.04 -20.64 2.37
N THR A 113 8.83 -19.86 1.30
CA THR A 113 9.64 -18.69 0.96
C THR A 113 8.74 -17.51 0.59
N ALA A 114 9.12 -16.31 1.01
CA ALA A 114 8.50 -15.07 0.57
C ALA A 114 9.55 -14.16 -0.08
N TYR A 115 9.11 -13.31 -0.99
CA TYR A 115 9.98 -12.37 -1.68
C TYR A 115 9.41 -10.97 -1.58
N ARG A 116 10.32 -10.00 -1.48
CA ARG A 116 10.01 -8.59 -1.58
C ARG A 116 10.92 -7.93 -2.59
N LEU A 117 10.34 -7.44 -3.68
CA LEU A 117 11.02 -6.58 -4.63
C LEU A 117 10.85 -5.14 -4.18
N MET A 118 11.96 -4.50 -3.87
CA MET A 118 12.02 -3.12 -3.42
C MET A 118 12.57 -2.24 -4.55
N ILE A 119 11.90 -1.13 -4.83
CA ILE A 119 12.29 -0.17 -5.87
C ILE A 119 12.45 1.20 -5.23
N TRP A 120 13.64 1.79 -5.34
CA TRP A 120 13.89 3.18 -4.92
C TRP A 120 13.96 4.07 -6.15
N ASN A 121 13.15 5.13 -6.16
CA ASN A 121 13.06 6.09 -7.25
C ASN A 121 13.44 7.47 -6.73
N TYR A 122 14.52 8.07 -7.22
CA TYR A 122 14.86 9.47 -6.91
C TYR A 122 14.06 10.41 -7.82
N PHE A 123 13.06 11.07 -7.25
CA PHE A 123 12.01 11.78 -8.00
C PHE A 123 12.50 12.96 -8.84
N ASN A 124 13.63 13.54 -8.44
CA ASN A 124 14.24 14.72 -9.06
C ASN A 124 15.50 14.41 -9.88
N ASP A 125 15.95 13.15 -9.90
CA ASP A 125 17.08 12.70 -10.72
C ASP A 125 16.54 11.82 -11.86
N ARG A 126 16.87 12.19 -13.10
CA ARG A 126 16.33 11.57 -14.32
C ARG A 126 17.32 10.59 -14.97
N SER A 127 18.50 10.39 -14.38
CA SER A 127 19.43 9.37 -14.85
C SER A 127 18.86 7.97 -14.63
N LEU A 128 19.24 6.98 -15.45
CA LEU A 128 18.85 5.58 -15.22
C LEU A 128 19.40 5.04 -13.88
N ASP A 129 20.49 5.63 -13.37
CA ASP A 129 21.07 5.34 -12.06
C ASP A 129 20.21 5.83 -10.89
N SER A 130 19.17 6.61 -11.18
CA SER A 130 18.24 7.14 -10.19
C SER A 130 17.19 6.12 -9.72
N VAL A 131 17.21 4.91 -10.29
CA VAL A 131 16.35 3.80 -9.88
C VAL A 131 17.18 2.62 -9.41
N GLN A 132 16.95 2.19 -8.16
CA GLN A 132 17.63 1.03 -7.59
C GLN A 132 16.63 -0.08 -7.26
N PHE A 133 16.98 -1.30 -7.62
CA PHE A 133 16.17 -2.48 -7.36
C PHE A 133 16.90 -3.40 -6.37
N ARG A 134 16.17 -3.87 -5.35
CA ARG A 134 16.67 -4.90 -4.44
C ARG A 134 15.64 -6.00 -4.29
N LEU A 135 16.06 -7.24 -4.41
CA LEU A 135 15.26 -8.40 -4.07
C LEU A 135 15.64 -8.86 -2.67
N ILE A 136 14.64 -8.98 -1.81
CA ILE A 136 14.79 -9.58 -0.48
C ILE A 136 14.05 -10.91 -0.50
N THR A 137 14.76 -11.99 -0.22
CA THR A 137 14.18 -13.33 -0.04
C THR A 137 14.05 -13.58 1.45
N TYR A 138 12.91 -14.08 1.91
CA TYR A 138 12.62 -14.45 3.30
C TYR A 138 12.40 -15.96 3.38
N PHE A 139 13.13 -16.62 4.29
CA PHE A 139 13.03 -18.07 4.51
C PHE A 139 12.33 -18.31 5.85
N LYS A 140 11.09 -18.80 5.83
CA LYS A 140 10.23 -18.88 7.03
C LYS A 140 10.81 -19.80 8.13
N ASN A 141 11.67 -20.75 7.77
CA ASN A 141 12.21 -21.77 8.68
C ASN A 141 13.76 -21.86 8.67
N GLN A 142 14.48 -20.84 8.21
CA GLN A 142 15.95 -20.88 8.11
C GLN A 142 16.62 -19.63 8.70
N TYR A 143 17.92 -19.74 8.99
CA TYR A 143 18.78 -18.65 9.43
C TYR A 143 19.98 -18.49 8.47
N PRO A 144 20.30 -17.28 7.98
CA PRO A 144 19.59 -16.02 8.24
C PRO A 144 18.17 -16.04 7.65
N PRO A 145 17.21 -15.37 8.27
CA PRO A 145 15.81 -15.40 7.84
C PRO A 145 15.58 -14.63 6.53
N SER A 146 16.63 -13.98 6.01
CA SER A 146 16.56 -13.27 4.75
C SER A 146 17.90 -13.13 4.04
N GLU A 147 17.85 -13.07 2.71
CA GLU A 147 18.94 -12.66 1.83
C GLU A 147 18.54 -11.41 1.04
N THR A 148 19.50 -10.52 0.76
CA THR A 148 19.27 -9.31 -0.03
C THR A 148 20.24 -9.23 -1.19
N MET A 149 19.71 -8.98 -2.38
CA MET A 149 20.49 -8.85 -3.62
C MET A 149 20.10 -7.57 -4.34
N VAL A 150 21.07 -6.80 -4.80
CA VAL A 150 20.85 -5.72 -5.77
C VAL A 150 20.70 -6.36 -7.15
N ILE A 151 19.63 -6.02 -7.87
CA ILE A 151 19.32 -6.60 -9.18
C ILE A 151 19.20 -5.51 -10.25
N THR A 152 19.35 -5.90 -11.52
CA THR A 152 19.12 -4.98 -12.63
C THR A 152 17.63 -4.76 -12.88
N LYS A 153 17.30 -3.71 -13.64
CA LYS A 153 15.93 -3.44 -14.07
C LYS A 153 15.33 -4.60 -14.84
N GLU A 154 16.08 -5.20 -15.77
CA GLU A 154 15.62 -6.34 -16.58
C GLU A 154 15.26 -7.53 -15.70
N LYS A 155 16.04 -7.78 -14.64
CA LYS A 155 15.74 -8.84 -13.68
C LYS A 155 14.51 -8.53 -12.85
N ALA A 156 14.34 -7.28 -12.41
CA ALA A 156 13.15 -6.83 -11.69
C ALA A 156 11.88 -6.97 -12.56
N ASP A 157 11.94 -6.50 -13.81
CA ASP A 157 10.86 -6.61 -14.79
C ASP A 157 10.53 -8.09 -15.07
N SER A 158 11.55 -8.94 -15.23
CA SER A 158 11.37 -10.38 -15.41
C SER A 158 10.70 -11.03 -14.21
N ILE A 159 11.06 -10.66 -12.97
CA ILE A 159 10.40 -11.16 -11.76
C ILE A 159 8.92 -10.76 -11.77
N MET A 160 8.62 -9.49 -12.03
CA MET A 160 7.24 -8.99 -12.04
C MET A 160 6.39 -9.59 -13.16
N PHE A 161 6.97 -9.83 -14.35
CA PHE A 161 6.27 -10.34 -15.52
C PHE A 161 6.17 -11.87 -15.55
N ASN A 162 7.27 -12.58 -15.28
CA ASN A 162 7.35 -14.04 -15.39
C ASN A 162 6.84 -14.77 -14.16
N TRP A 163 6.52 -14.10 -13.05
CA TRP A 163 6.05 -14.80 -11.85
C TRP A 163 4.82 -15.70 -12.13
N LYS A 164 3.90 -15.26 -13.01
CA LYS A 164 2.76 -16.07 -13.47
C LYS A 164 3.15 -17.34 -14.23
N GLN A 165 4.33 -17.36 -14.86
CA GLN A 165 4.87 -18.54 -15.54
C GLN A 165 5.76 -19.38 -14.61
N LEU A 166 6.53 -18.75 -13.72
CA LEU A 166 7.43 -19.40 -12.78
C LEU A 166 6.67 -20.22 -11.72
N SER A 167 5.54 -19.70 -11.21
CA SER A 167 4.69 -20.44 -10.27
C SER A 167 4.15 -21.75 -10.86
N LYS A 168 3.88 -21.76 -12.17
CA LYS A 168 3.43 -22.95 -12.90
C LYS A 168 4.55 -23.96 -13.16
N SER A 169 5.75 -23.48 -13.51
CA SER A 169 6.91 -24.36 -13.78
C SER A 169 7.52 -25.01 -12.54
N LEU A 170 7.22 -24.48 -11.35
CA LEU A 170 7.70 -24.99 -10.06
C LEU A 170 6.74 -25.99 -9.40
N ASN A 171 5.67 -26.44 -10.08
CA ASN A 171 4.62 -27.33 -9.55
C ASN A 171 4.02 -26.81 -8.22
N LEU A 172 3.66 -25.52 -8.17
CA LEU A 172 3.02 -24.89 -7.02
C LEU A 172 1.50 -24.69 -7.22
N GLU A 173 0.86 -25.57 -8.02
CA GLU A 173 -0.62 -25.71 -8.13
C GLU A 173 -1.11 -26.97 -7.42
#